data_AF-A0A6B3HNS9-F1
#
_entry.id   AF-A0A6B3HNS9-F1
#
_cell.length_a   1.000
_cell.length_b   1.000
_cell.length_c   1.000
_cell.angle_alpha   90.00
_cell.angle_beta   90.00
_cell.angle_gamma   90.00
#
_symmetry.space_group_name_H-M   'P 1'
#
loop_
_entity.id
_entity.type
_entity.pdbx_description
1 polymer ?
#
loop_
_entity_poly.entity_id
_entity_poly.type
_entity_poly.pdbx_seq_one_letter_code
_entity_poly.pdbx_strand_id
1 'polypeptide(L)'
;GSAQAVSLPPVAEIPEQGVTAVQAVTESAGPAVTSALGTSLASSVAPITNLQLHPLANTGVDPLDNAVGTQIADFQPVTTAVLTDPLTSGGALADLPVVGQVTRLVTG
;
A
#
# COMPACT_ATOMS: atom_id res chain seq x y z
N GLY A 1 -33.61 6.20 -68.77
CA GLY A 1 -32.79 5.16 -68.13
C GLY A 1 -32.20 5.74 -66.87
N SER A 2 -32.54 5.19 -65.71
CA SER A 2 -32.05 5.66 -64.41
C SER A 2 -30.84 4.84 -63.99
N ALA A 3 -29.68 5.48 -63.88
CA ALA A 3 -28.47 4.92 -63.29
C ALA A 3 -28.66 4.75 -61.78
N GLN A 4 -28.34 3.58 -61.23
CA GLN A 4 -28.33 3.36 -59.79
C GLN A 4 -26.92 3.56 -59.23
N ALA A 5 -26.81 4.38 -58.20
CA ALA A 5 -25.59 4.54 -57.42
C ALA A 5 -25.36 3.27 -56.59
N VAL A 6 -24.15 2.70 -56.69
CA VAL A 6 -23.73 1.58 -55.86
C VAL A 6 -23.43 2.11 -54.46
N SER A 7 -24.20 1.67 -53.47
CA SER A 7 -23.94 1.95 -52.05
C SER A 7 -22.70 1.17 -51.60
N LEU A 8 -21.75 1.85 -50.97
CA LEU A 8 -20.66 1.20 -50.24
C LEU A 8 -21.23 0.45 -49.02
N PRO A 9 -20.59 -0.66 -48.60
CA PRO A 9 -21.05 -1.43 -47.45
C PRO A 9 -20.95 -0.59 -46.17
N PRO A 10 -21.89 -0.77 -45.22
CA PRO A 10 -21.86 -0.07 -43.94
C PRO A 10 -20.61 -0.45 -43.14
N VAL A 11 -20.04 0.53 -42.43
CA VAL A 11 -19.04 0.24 -41.41
C VAL A 11 -19.70 -0.66 -40.36
N ALA A 12 -19.03 -1.74 -39.95
CA ALA A 12 -19.62 -2.67 -39.00
C ALA A 12 -19.94 -1.95 -37.67
N GLU A 13 -21.21 -1.89 -37.31
CA GLU A 13 -21.67 -1.37 -36.03
C GLU A 13 -21.18 -2.30 -34.92
N ILE A 14 -20.50 -1.73 -33.92
CA ILE A 14 -20.13 -2.47 -32.71
C ILE A 14 -21.44 -2.74 -31.95
N PRO A 15 -21.76 -3.99 -31.58
CA PRO A 15 -23.01 -4.29 -30.90
C PRO A 15 -23.06 -3.63 -29.50
N GLU A 16 -23.89 -2.61 -29.36
CA GLU A 16 -24.13 -1.85 -28.12
C GLU A 16 -24.44 -2.75 -26.91
N GLN A 17 -25.10 -3.89 -27.14
CA GLN A 17 -25.45 -4.87 -26.11
C GLN A 17 -24.23 -5.47 -25.40
N GLY A 18 -23.10 -5.61 -26.10
CA GLY A 18 -21.86 -6.11 -25.50
C GLY A 18 -21.28 -5.11 -24.48
N VAL A 19 -21.39 -3.81 -24.78
CA VAL A 19 -20.90 -2.73 -23.92
C VAL A 19 -21.76 -2.65 -22.64
N THR A 20 -23.08 -2.74 -22.79
CA THR A 20 -24.02 -2.75 -21.64
C THR A 20 -23.80 -3.96 -20.73
N ALA A 21 -23.51 -5.14 -21.28
CA ALA A 21 -23.23 -6.34 -20.50
C ALA A 21 -21.94 -6.21 -19.67
N VAL A 22 -20.87 -5.67 -20.25
CA VAL A 22 -19.59 -5.44 -19.53
C VAL A 22 -19.77 -4.39 -18.43
N GLN A 23 -20.58 -3.36 -18.68
CA GLN A 23 -20.89 -2.34 -17.68
C GLN A 23 -21.66 -2.93 -16.49
N ALA A 24 -22.70 -3.74 -16.75
CA ALA A 24 -23.46 -4.43 -15.71
C ALA A 24 -22.60 -5.39 -14.87
N VAL A 25 -21.62 -6.07 -15.51
CA VAL A 25 -20.65 -6.92 -14.80
C VAL A 25 -19.70 -6.09 -13.95
N THR A 26 -19.23 -4.94 -14.45
CA THR A 26 -18.36 -4.03 -13.70
C THR A 26 -19.07 -3.45 -12.48
N GLU A 27 -20.34 -3.08 -12.61
CA GLU A 27 -21.16 -2.56 -11.51
C GLU A 27 -21.45 -3.63 -10.44
N SER A 28 -21.74 -4.87 -10.87
CA SER A 28 -22.08 -5.97 -9.95
C SER A 28 -20.86 -6.66 -9.31
N ALA A 29 -19.78 -6.85 -10.06
CA ALA A 29 -18.60 -7.61 -9.62
C ALA A 29 -17.36 -6.73 -9.36
N GLY A 30 -17.31 -5.50 -9.87
CA GLY A 30 -16.17 -4.60 -9.72
C GLY A 30 -15.73 -4.40 -8.27
N PRO A 31 -16.64 -4.12 -7.31
CA PRO A 31 -16.27 -3.98 -5.89
C PRO A 31 -15.65 -5.25 -5.31
N ALA A 32 -16.16 -6.43 -5.68
CA ALA A 32 -15.64 -7.71 -5.23
C ALA A 32 -14.24 -7.99 -5.82
N VAL A 33 -14.03 -7.68 -7.09
CA VAL A 33 -12.72 -7.80 -7.75
C VAL A 33 -11.69 -6.85 -7.10
N THR A 34 -12.05 -5.58 -6.90
CA THR A 34 -11.18 -4.60 -6.24
C THR A 34 -10.84 -5.03 -4.81
N SER A 35 -11.83 -5.53 -4.06
CA SER A 35 -11.61 -6.04 -2.70
C SER A 35 -10.69 -7.27 -2.69
N ALA A 36 -10.91 -8.22 -3.61
CA ALA A 36 -10.07 -9.42 -3.73
C ALA A 36 -8.61 -9.06 -4.06
N LEU A 37 -8.40 -8.08 -4.95
CA LEU A 37 -7.07 -7.57 -5.27
C LEU A 37 -6.44 -6.87 -4.05
N GLY A 38 -7.20 -6.03 -3.34
CA GLY A 38 -6.75 -5.37 -2.13
C GLY A 38 -6.35 -6.37 -1.04
N THR A 39 -7.19 -7.37 -0.76
CA THR A 39 -6.89 -8.42 0.22
C THR A 39 -5.69 -9.26 -0.20
N SER A 40 -5.56 -9.60 -1.48
CA SER A 40 -4.42 -10.36 -1.99
C SER A 40 -3.11 -9.59 -1.83
N LEU A 41 -3.11 -8.30 -2.17
CA LEU A 41 -1.96 -7.42 -1.98
C LEU A 41 -1.61 -7.31 -0.49
N ALA A 42 -2.57 -6.95 0.35
CA ALA A 42 -2.38 -6.81 1.79
C ALA A 42 -1.80 -8.07 2.42
N SER A 43 -2.39 -9.24 2.12
CA SER A 43 -1.95 -10.53 2.66
C SER A 43 -0.55 -10.93 2.19
N SER A 44 -0.16 -10.52 0.97
CA SER A 44 1.14 -10.85 0.41
C SER A 44 2.27 -10.02 1.02
N VAL A 45 2.01 -8.75 1.34
CA VAL A 45 3.05 -7.83 1.85
C VAL A 45 3.08 -7.74 3.38
N ALA A 46 1.96 -8.01 4.07
CA ALA A 46 1.86 -7.91 5.51
C ALA A 46 2.94 -8.70 6.29
N PRO A 47 3.35 -9.92 5.90
CA PRO A 47 4.44 -10.61 6.61
C PRO A 47 5.76 -9.84 6.53
N ILE A 48 6.07 -9.27 5.37
CA ILE A 48 7.32 -8.55 5.10
C ILE A 48 7.35 -7.25 5.90
N THR A 49 6.22 -6.57 6.02
CA THR A 49 6.13 -5.29 6.75
C THR A 49 6.18 -5.46 8.28
N ASN A 50 5.97 -6.68 8.77
CA ASN A 50 6.02 -7.05 10.18
C ASN A 50 7.32 -7.75 10.59
N LEU A 51 8.31 -7.85 9.69
CA LEU A 51 9.64 -8.35 10.05
C LEU A 51 10.40 -7.32 10.89
N GLN A 52 11.06 -7.81 11.94
CA GLN A 52 12.02 -7.02 12.69
C GLN A 52 13.11 -6.48 11.74
N LEU A 53 13.29 -5.16 11.75
CA LEU A 53 14.24 -4.49 10.86
C LEU A 53 15.68 -4.61 11.32
N HIS A 54 15.89 -4.66 12.64
CA HIS A 54 17.21 -4.59 13.25
C HIS A 54 17.51 -5.90 14.01
N PRO A 55 18.28 -6.83 13.44
CA PRO A 55 18.52 -8.15 14.04
C PRO A 55 19.26 -8.12 15.38
N LEU A 56 19.95 -7.02 15.68
CA LEU A 56 20.67 -6.81 16.94
C LEU A 56 19.80 -6.09 17.99
N ALA A 57 18.53 -5.83 17.70
CA ALA A 57 17.60 -5.24 18.64
C ALA A 57 17.55 -6.03 19.95
N ASN A 58 17.45 -5.31 21.07
CA ASN A 58 17.44 -5.87 22.42
C ASN A 58 18.69 -6.70 22.78
N THR A 59 19.79 -6.57 22.04
CA THR A 59 21.07 -7.21 22.39
C THR A 59 21.98 -6.22 23.10
N GLY A 60 22.83 -6.69 24.02
CA GLY A 60 23.81 -5.84 24.70
C GLY A 60 24.95 -5.31 23.81
N VAL A 61 24.94 -5.65 22.52
CA VAL A 61 25.91 -5.18 21.50
C VAL A 61 25.22 -4.42 20.37
N ASP A 62 23.97 -3.98 20.60
CA ASP A 62 23.20 -3.21 19.63
C ASP A 62 23.94 -1.89 19.29
N PRO A 63 24.42 -1.71 18.05
CA PRO A 63 25.13 -0.50 17.66
C PRO A 63 24.22 0.72 17.50
N LEU A 64 22.90 0.55 17.49
CA LEU A 64 21.93 1.63 17.45
C LEU A 64 21.46 2.03 18.85
N ASP A 65 21.74 1.21 19.88
CA ASP A 65 21.49 1.54 21.28
C ASP A 65 22.58 2.48 21.82
N ASN A 66 22.66 3.65 21.19
CA ASN A 66 23.61 4.73 21.49
C ASN A 66 22.86 6.05 21.68
N ALA A 67 21.75 6.01 22.41
CA ALA A 67 20.95 7.20 22.67
C ALA A 67 21.78 8.24 23.45
N VAL A 68 21.79 9.49 22.96
CA VAL A 68 22.37 10.64 23.66
C VAL A 68 21.24 11.57 24.05
N GLY A 69 21.20 11.93 25.34
CA GLY A 69 20.18 12.81 25.89
C GLY A 69 20.77 13.94 26.71
N THR A 70 20.08 15.08 26.71
CA THR A 70 20.39 16.22 27.57
C THR A 70 19.11 16.71 28.24
N GLN A 71 19.21 17.06 29.52
CA GLN A 71 18.13 17.68 30.29
C GLN A 71 18.69 18.89 31.02
N ILE A 72 17.93 19.98 31.02
CA ILE A 72 18.27 21.22 31.73
C ILE A 72 17.19 21.41 32.78
N ALA A 73 17.57 21.41 34.07
CA ALA A 73 16.63 21.54 35.20
C ALA A 73 15.41 20.60 35.07
N ASP A 74 14.20 21.14 35.21
CA ASP A 74 12.90 20.46 35.16
C ASP A 74 12.23 20.45 33.77
N PHE A 75 12.96 20.86 32.71
CA PHE A 75 12.44 20.77 31.34
C PHE A 75 12.36 19.33 30.83
N GLN A 76 11.52 19.12 29.82
CA GLN A 76 11.42 17.85 29.10
C GLN A 76 12.79 17.48 28.48
N PRO A 77 13.33 16.27 28.74
CA PRO A 77 14.56 15.80 28.13
C PRO A 77 14.47 15.76 26.60
N VAL A 78 15.56 16.16 25.94
CA VAL A 78 15.75 15.95 24.50
C VAL A 78 16.73 14.80 24.32
N THR A 79 16.36 13.82 23.49
CA THR A 79 17.15 12.60 23.28
C THR A 79 17.03 12.11 21.85
N THR A 80 18.09 11.47 21.35
CA THR A 80 18.06 10.77 20.06
C THR A 80 17.27 9.45 20.13
N ALA A 81 16.96 8.97 21.33
CA ALA A 81 16.19 7.74 21.57
C ALA A 81 14.88 7.70 20.78
N VAL A 82 14.17 8.83 20.65
CA VAL A 82 12.91 8.92 19.89
C VAL A 82 13.05 8.43 18.44
N LEU A 83 14.24 8.53 17.85
CA LEU A 83 14.51 8.09 16.47
C LEU A 83 15.12 6.69 16.39
N THR A 84 15.86 6.25 17.41
CA THR A 84 16.56 4.96 17.41
C THR A 84 15.77 3.85 18.10
N ASP A 85 14.96 4.18 19.10
CA ASP A 85 14.18 3.24 19.91
C ASP A 85 13.27 2.32 19.09
N PRO A 86 12.58 2.79 18.04
CA PRO A 86 11.77 1.88 17.21
C PRO A 86 12.59 0.74 16.60
N LEU A 87 13.87 0.98 16.31
CA LEU A 87 14.76 -0.04 15.75
C LEU A 87 15.41 -0.89 16.85
N THR A 88 15.95 -0.26 17.90
CA THR A 88 16.66 -0.97 18.99
C THR A 88 15.73 -1.82 19.83
N SER A 89 14.43 -1.48 19.89
CA SER A 89 13.39 -2.28 20.56
C SER A 89 12.85 -3.41 19.67
N GLY A 90 13.31 -3.51 18.43
CA GLY A 90 12.99 -4.61 17.52
C GLY A 90 11.74 -4.39 16.67
N GLY A 91 11.36 -3.14 16.43
CA GLY A 91 10.23 -2.78 15.59
C GLY A 91 10.39 -3.17 14.12
N ALA A 92 9.26 -3.30 13.46
CA ALA A 92 9.12 -3.58 12.04
C ALA A 92 8.84 -2.30 11.23
N LEU A 93 8.76 -2.43 9.89
CA LEU A 93 8.37 -1.30 9.01
C LEU A 93 7.00 -0.71 9.40
N ALA A 94 6.09 -1.55 9.89
CA ALA A 94 4.78 -1.14 10.37
C ALA A 94 4.85 -0.28 11.65
N ASP A 95 5.93 -0.38 12.43
CA ASP A 95 6.09 0.29 13.73
C ASP A 95 6.88 1.60 13.64
N LEU A 96 7.53 1.85 12.50
CA LEU A 96 8.34 3.05 12.31
C LEU A 96 7.47 4.32 12.28
N PRO A 97 7.93 5.42 12.91
CA PRO A 97 7.25 6.70 12.80
C PRO A 97 7.19 7.13 11.32
N VAL A 98 6.05 7.67 10.91
CA VAL A 98 5.72 8.04 9.51
C VAL A 98 5.60 6.84 8.56
N VAL A 99 6.60 5.97 8.47
CA VAL A 99 6.61 4.82 7.54
C VAL A 99 5.50 3.81 7.88
N GLY A 100 5.24 3.55 9.16
CA GLY A 100 4.16 2.67 9.59
C GLY A 100 2.76 3.12 9.12
N GLN A 101 2.55 4.43 8.99
CA GLN A 101 1.29 4.98 8.46
C GLN A 101 1.14 4.69 6.96
N VAL A 102 2.23 4.73 6.20
CA VAL A 102 2.23 4.37 4.77
C VAL A 102 2.03 2.86 4.61
N THR A 103 2.67 2.06 5.44
CA THR A 103 2.50 0.59 5.45
C THR A 103 1.04 0.20 5.66
N ARG A 104 0.36 0.82 6.62
CA ARG A 104 -1.08 0.60 6.90
C ARG A 104 -1.98 0.89 5.70
N LEU A 105 -1.64 1.86 4.86
CA LEU A 105 -2.42 2.15 3.65
C LEU A 105 -2.43 0.96 2.68
N VAL A 106 -1.36 0.17 2.65
CA VAL A 106 -1.20 -0.98 1.74
C VAL A 106 -1.69 -2.28 2.39
N THR A 107 -1.52 -2.44 3.70
CA THR A 107 -1.89 -3.68 4.42
C THR A 107 -3.32 -3.68 4.96
N GLY A 108 -3.98 -2.51 5.02
CA GLY A 108 -5.26 -2.33 5.71
C GLY A 108 -5.08 -2.04 7.20
#